data_AF-R7XWH9-F1
#
_entry.id   AF-R7XWH9-F1
#
_cell.length_a   1.000
_cell.length_b   1.000
_cell.length_c   1.000
_cell.angle_alpha   90.00
_cell.angle_beta   90.00
_cell.angle_gamma   90.00
#
_symmetry.space_group_name_H-M   'P 1'
#
loop_
_entity.id
_entity.type
_entity.pdbx_description
1 polymer ?
#
loop_
_entity_poly.entity_id
_entity_poly.type
_entity_poly.pdbx_seq_one_letter_code
_entity_poly.pdbx_strand_id
1 'polypeptide(L)'
;MDMRITLDGESFELTPELVRARVAGRVPEDVREYWVEIDGVRWPVKQVISLATGVSDRQRFQSQSSRRWLQNLGFTIGGGTGASAARTPRGGTEAATRSTAQAALALGRSVDVVLVGCVKSKLSHGAAARDLYVSDYFVKMRTYAEASGRPWFILSAEHGLVRPDDWLEPYERYLPDTSREYRRLWGDKVAEQLEHALGSLSGVLIDVHAGAAYVEAVEQALRTRGAQVLDQLKGLSFGRRLSWYLKNDAVGGSSGTTVISQLQDGETATPLADIIAGGGTDLRVPGMYSWWIDDAGADDLTRGLGHRIQPGLIYAGLAGATRSGGAASSNTLWGRIATMHLGKRHEFSTLRRSLGSILAESHGQPTIDEKQLTRWMHAHLRVIPIPIADVDTLDRLESEILTELDPPLNLAKVPKTPLRQQLSVLRKKYGST
;
A
#
# COMPACT_ATOMS: atom_id res chain seq x y z
N MET A 1 11.70 -31.90 2.76
CA MET A 1 10.60 -30.96 3.08
C MET A 1 10.37 -30.21 1.80
N ASP A 2 9.25 -30.52 1.14
CA ASP A 2 9.08 -30.20 -0.27
C ASP A 2 8.10 -29.04 -0.36
N MET A 3 8.49 -28.00 -1.06
CA MET A 3 7.75 -26.74 -1.10
C MET A 3 7.32 -26.46 -2.54
N ARG A 4 6.01 -26.40 -2.77
CA ARG A 4 5.44 -25.97 -4.04
C ARG A 4 5.27 -24.45 -4.04
N ILE A 5 5.86 -23.78 -5.02
CA ILE A 5 5.69 -22.34 -5.26
C ILE A 5 4.96 -22.13 -6.59
N THR A 6 4.10 -21.13 -6.66
CA THR A 6 3.40 -20.77 -7.90
C THR A 6 3.83 -19.36 -8.33
N LEU A 7 4.25 -19.21 -9.58
CA LEU A 7 4.70 -17.97 -10.20
C LEU A 7 3.98 -17.80 -11.54
N ASP A 8 3.20 -16.72 -11.68
CA ASP A 8 2.42 -16.42 -12.90
C ASP A 8 1.56 -17.58 -13.43
N GLY A 9 1.03 -18.41 -12.51
CA GLY A 9 0.21 -19.58 -12.84
C GLY A 9 1.00 -20.88 -13.07
N GLU A 10 2.33 -20.83 -13.14
CA GLU A 10 3.21 -22.01 -13.23
C GLU A 10 3.60 -22.49 -11.83
N SER A 11 3.54 -23.79 -11.58
CA SER A 11 3.91 -24.37 -10.28
C SER A 11 5.26 -25.08 -10.33
N PHE A 12 6.14 -24.73 -9.40
CA PHE A 12 7.47 -25.30 -9.26
C PHE A 12 7.59 -26.00 -7.92
N GLU A 13 8.19 -27.19 -7.90
CA GLU A 13 8.56 -27.88 -6.68
C GLU A 13 10.01 -27.59 -6.34
N LEU A 14 10.24 -27.18 -5.10
CA LEU A 14 11.56 -26.90 -4.57
C LEU A 14 11.83 -27.80 -3.36
N THR A 15 12.97 -28.48 -3.39
CA THR A 15 13.52 -29.22 -2.25
C THR A 15 14.93 -28.71 -1.94
N PRO A 16 15.43 -28.86 -0.71
CA PRO A 16 16.80 -28.47 -0.37
C PRO A 16 17.85 -29.20 -1.23
N GLU A 17 17.60 -30.47 -1.58
CA GLU A 17 18.47 -31.30 -2.42
C GLU A 17 18.51 -30.78 -3.86
N LEU A 18 17.34 -30.40 -4.41
CA LEU A 18 17.24 -29.81 -5.73
C LEU A 18 17.99 -28.46 -5.80
N VAL A 19 17.82 -27.62 -4.78
CA VAL A 19 18.52 -26.32 -4.70
C VAL A 19 20.03 -26.53 -4.71
N ARG A 20 20.57 -27.41 -3.85
CA ARG A 20 22.01 -27.73 -3.81
C ARG A 20 22.50 -28.30 -5.14
N ALA A 21 21.78 -29.25 -5.74
CA ALA A 21 22.15 -29.85 -7.02
C ALA A 21 22.20 -28.83 -8.17
N ARG A 22 21.30 -27.84 -8.18
CA ARG A 22 21.21 -26.83 -9.25
C ARG A 22 22.24 -25.70 -9.13
N VAL A 23 22.75 -25.43 -7.94
CA VAL A 23 23.83 -24.45 -7.73
C VAL A 23 25.22 -25.09 -7.79
N ALA A 24 25.33 -26.42 -7.67
CA ALA A 24 26.61 -27.14 -7.77
C ALA A 24 27.33 -26.84 -9.11
N GLY A 25 28.62 -26.51 -9.02
CA GLY A 25 29.44 -26.15 -10.18
C GLY A 25 29.11 -24.80 -10.82
N ARG A 26 28.26 -23.98 -10.20
CA ARG A 26 27.98 -22.59 -10.61
C ARG A 26 28.74 -21.61 -9.73
N VAL A 27 28.90 -20.39 -10.20
CA VAL A 27 29.57 -19.31 -9.47
C VAL A 27 28.52 -18.34 -8.93
N PRO A 28 28.54 -18.01 -7.62
CA PRO A 28 27.67 -16.98 -7.04
C PRO A 28 28.01 -15.60 -7.61
N GLU A 29 26.99 -14.83 -7.95
CA GLU A 29 27.12 -13.42 -8.30
C GLU A 29 27.32 -12.56 -7.03
N ASP A 30 27.76 -11.31 -7.22
CA ASP A 30 27.95 -10.38 -6.10
C ASP A 30 26.66 -10.14 -5.32
N VAL A 31 26.74 -10.37 -4.01
CA VAL A 31 25.62 -10.18 -3.09
C VAL A 31 25.41 -8.69 -2.82
N ARG A 32 24.28 -8.16 -3.31
CA ARG A 32 23.95 -6.72 -3.16
C ARG A 32 23.25 -6.37 -1.84
N GLU A 33 22.33 -7.22 -1.38
CA GLU A 33 21.48 -6.91 -0.21
C GLU A 33 21.02 -8.14 0.56
N TYR A 34 20.49 -9.15 -0.14
CA TYR A 34 19.97 -10.38 0.45
C TYR A 34 20.74 -11.58 -0.07
N TRP A 35 21.20 -12.43 0.84
CA TRP A 35 21.89 -13.67 0.51
C TRP A 35 21.31 -14.87 1.23
N VAL A 36 21.58 -16.04 0.65
CA VAL A 36 21.42 -17.35 1.26
C VAL A 36 22.78 -18.03 1.30
N GLU A 37 23.09 -18.72 2.40
CA GLU A 37 24.29 -19.56 2.50
C GLU A 37 23.93 -20.99 2.11
N ILE A 38 24.66 -21.52 1.14
CA ILE A 38 24.52 -22.89 0.64
C ILE A 38 25.92 -23.49 0.66
N ASP A 39 26.10 -24.54 1.46
CA ASP A 39 27.36 -25.28 1.62
C ASP A 39 28.57 -24.36 1.89
N GLY A 40 28.38 -23.35 2.76
CA GLY A 40 29.39 -22.38 3.17
C GLY A 40 29.62 -21.20 2.19
N VAL A 41 28.89 -21.15 1.08
CA VAL A 41 29.01 -20.09 0.07
C VAL A 41 27.78 -19.19 0.09
N ARG A 42 27.98 -17.87 0.02
CA ARG A 42 26.87 -16.90 -0.02
C ARG A 42 26.42 -16.64 -1.46
N TRP A 43 25.12 -16.77 -1.69
CA TRP A 43 24.49 -16.57 -2.99
C TRP A 43 23.41 -15.49 -2.93
N PRO A 44 23.25 -14.67 -3.97
CA PRO A 44 22.07 -13.84 -4.15
C PRO A 44 20.79 -14.69 -4.20
N VAL A 45 19.81 -14.36 -3.36
CA VAL A 45 18.58 -15.17 -3.21
C VAL A 45 17.81 -15.38 -4.52
N LYS A 46 17.82 -14.40 -5.43
CA LYS A 46 17.15 -14.51 -6.74
C LYS A 46 17.91 -15.41 -7.72
N GLN A 47 19.24 -15.42 -7.65
CA GLN A 47 20.07 -16.27 -8.49
C GLN A 47 19.80 -17.75 -8.17
N VAL A 48 19.75 -18.09 -6.87
CA VAL A 48 19.46 -19.45 -6.41
C VAL A 48 18.09 -19.93 -6.86
N ILE A 49 17.05 -19.10 -6.72
CA ILE A 49 15.70 -19.47 -7.15
C ILE A 49 15.61 -19.63 -8.68
N SER A 50 16.28 -18.77 -9.43
CA SER A 50 16.36 -18.89 -10.90
C SER A 50 17.03 -20.21 -11.32
N LEU A 51 18.13 -20.60 -10.68
CA LEU A 51 18.80 -21.88 -10.95
C LEU A 51 17.96 -23.09 -10.54
N ALA A 52 17.26 -23.00 -9.40
CA ALA A 52 16.42 -24.08 -8.89
C ALA A 52 15.15 -24.30 -9.73
N THR A 53 14.54 -23.22 -10.24
CA THR A 53 13.31 -23.28 -11.06
C THR A 53 13.57 -23.40 -12.56
N GLY A 54 14.78 -23.05 -13.04
CA GLY A 54 15.11 -22.99 -14.47
C GLY A 54 14.58 -21.75 -15.18
N VAL A 55 13.90 -20.84 -14.48
CA VAL A 55 13.38 -19.59 -15.04
C VAL A 55 14.52 -18.56 -15.09
N SER A 56 14.91 -18.18 -16.29
CA SER A 56 16.00 -17.24 -16.56
C SER A 56 15.63 -15.78 -16.26
N ASP A 57 14.35 -15.41 -16.38
CA ASP A 57 13.87 -14.07 -16.05
C ASP A 57 13.77 -13.89 -14.52
N ARG A 58 14.81 -13.26 -13.96
CA ARG A 58 14.92 -13.00 -12.52
C ARG A 58 14.02 -11.86 -12.03
N GLN A 59 13.40 -11.07 -12.92
CA GLN A 59 12.45 -10.03 -12.52
C GLN A 59 11.11 -10.61 -12.05
N ARG A 60 10.78 -11.82 -12.50
CA ARG A 60 9.61 -12.57 -11.98
C ARG A 60 9.74 -12.85 -10.47
N PHE A 61 10.96 -12.86 -9.92
CA PHE A 61 11.19 -13.13 -8.50
C PHE A 61 11.34 -11.85 -7.67
N GLN A 62 10.55 -11.73 -6.59
CA GLN A 62 10.79 -10.72 -5.56
C GLN A 62 11.78 -11.23 -4.51
N SER A 63 12.75 -10.39 -4.11
CA SER A 63 13.86 -10.77 -3.22
C SER A 63 13.38 -11.30 -1.87
N GLN A 64 12.33 -10.69 -1.31
CA GLN A 64 11.76 -11.13 -0.03
C GLN A 64 11.04 -12.49 -0.15
N SER A 65 10.35 -12.73 -1.26
CA SER A 65 9.73 -14.03 -1.56
C SER A 65 10.79 -15.11 -1.71
N SER A 66 11.85 -14.86 -2.49
CA SER A 66 12.98 -15.79 -2.65
C SER A 66 13.67 -16.11 -1.32
N ARG A 67 13.91 -15.09 -0.48
CA ARG A 67 14.48 -15.24 0.85
C ARG A 67 13.59 -16.11 1.75
N ARG A 68 12.29 -15.86 1.77
CA ARG A 68 11.32 -16.65 2.56
C ARG A 68 11.24 -18.10 2.09
N TRP A 69 11.26 -18.33 0.78
CA TRP A 69 11.27 -19.67 0.20
C TRP A 69 12.51 -20.46 0.65
N LEU A 70 13.70 -19.86 0.53
CA LEU A 70 14.95 -20.52 0.91
C LEU A 70 15.05 -20.72 2.43
N GLN A 71 14.55 -19.80 3.23
CA GLN A 71 14.45 -19.96 4.68
C GLN A 71 13.51 -21.11 5.07
N ASN A 72 12.36 -21.23 4.40
CA ASN A 72 11.40 -22.32 4.65
C ASN A 72 11.95 -23.69 4.22
N LEU A 73 12.91 -23.72 3.29
CA LEU A 73 13.68 -24.91 2.92
C LEU A 73 14.83 -25.21 3.89
N GLY A 74 14.99 -24.42 4.96
CA GLY A 74 16.00 -24.62 6.00
C GLY A 74 17.37 -24.01 5.70
N PHE A 75 17.50 -23.16 4.67
CA PHE A 75 18.76 -22.48 4.39
C PHE A 75 18.94 -21.22 5.24
N THR A 76 20.18 -20.96 5.66
CA THR A 76 20.55 -19.75 6.38
C THR A 76 20.51 -18.55 5.44
N ILE A 77 19.79 -17.51 5.84
CA ILE A 77 19.59 -16.30 5.05
C ILE A 77 20.09 -15.06 5.80
N GLY A 78 20.61 -14.08 5.07
CA GLY A 78 21.06 -12.80 5.63
C GLY A 78 20.56 -11.60 4.82
N GLY A 79 20.59 -10.43 5.44
CA GLY A 79 20.30 -9.16 4.77
C GLY A 79 20.46 -7.96 5.68
N GLY A 80 20.88 -6.83 5.10
CA GLY A 80 21.23 -5.60 5.82
C GLY A 80 22.72 -5.27 5.70
N THR A 81 23.00 -3.97 5.55
CA THR A 81 24.33 -3.37 5.39
C THR A 81 25.33 -3.91 6.40
N GLY A 82 26.46 -4.43 5.91
CA GLY A 82 27.76 -4.41 6.56
C GLY A 82 27.86 -5.10 7.92
N ALA A 83 28.66 -6.15 7.94
CA ALA A 83 29.33 -6.71 9.11
C ALA A 83 29.35 -5.80 10.36
N SER A 84 28.73 -6.29 11.43
CA SER A 84 29.03 -5.87 12.80
C SER A 84 30.49 -6.19 13.10
N ALA A 85 31.35 -5.19 13.04
CA ALA A 85 32.63 -5.16 13.73
C ALA A 85 32.88 -3.74 14.27
N ALA A 86 32.86 -3.63 15.59
CA ALA A 86 33.42 -2.60 16.47
C ALA A 86 33.14 -1.10 16.17
N ARG A 87 32.39 -0.51 17.12
CA ARG A 87 32.17 0.91 17.41
C ARG A 87 33.38 1.84 17.17
N THR A 88 33.08 3.02 16.58
CA THR A 88 33.39 4.32 17.20
C THR A 88 32.34 5.34 16.73
N PRO A 89 31.74 6.17 17.61
CA PRO A 89 30.66 7.06 17.22
C PRO A 89 31.22 8.31 16.52
N ARG A 90 30.84 8.52 15.26
CA ARG A 90 30.85 9.83 14.60
C ARG A 90 29.46 10.06 13.99
N GLY A 91 28.54 10.58 14.79
CA GLY A 91 27.16 10.83 14.41
C GLY A 91 26.58 12.00 15.18
N GLY A 92 27.11 13.21 14.94
CA GLY A 92 26.63 14.44 15.58
C GLY A 92 25.72 15.30 14.68
N THR A 93 25.79 15.15 13.36
CA THR A 93 25.26 16.16 12.43
C THR A 93 23.92 15.77 11.77
N GLU A 94 23.66 14.47 11.57
CA GLU A 94 22.45 14.00 10.86
C GLU A 94 21.16 14.07 11.69
N ALA A 95 21.24 13.82 13.00
CA ALA A 95 20.09 13.89 13.90
C ALA A 95 19.65 15.33 14.18
N ALA A 96 20.61 16.25 14.32
CA ALA A 96 20.35 17.67 14.59
C ALA A 96 19.60 18.36 13.44
N THR A 97 19.93 18.05 12.19
CA THR A 97 19.37 18.75 11.01
C THR A 97 17.96 18.25 10.62
N ARG A 98 17.60 17.00 10.96
CA ARG A 98 16.21 16.52 10.78
C ARG A 98 15.27 17.14 11.80
N SER A 99 15.76 17.31 13.04
CA SER A 99 15.04 18.04 14.07
C SER A 99 14.74 19.47 13.63
N THR A 100 15.66 20.14 12.93
CA THR A 100 15.44 21.53 12.48
C THR A 100 14.40 21.67 11.37
N ALA A 101 14.35 20.77 10.37
CA ALA A 101 13.36 20.86 9.28
C ALA A 101 11.93 20.60 9.78
N GLN A 102 11.74 19.59 10.65
CA GLN A 102 10.46 19.32 11.29
C GLN A 102 10.07 20.41 12.29
N ALA A 103 11.03 20.94 13.06
CA ALA A 103 10.80 22.07 13.95
C ALA A 103 10.44 23.35 13.18
N ALA A 104 11.02 23.58 11.99
CA ALA A 104 10.70 24.72 11.16
C ALA A 104 9.23 24.71 10.69
N LEU A 105 8.71 23.55 10.26
CA LEU A 105 7.28 23.39 9.95
C LEU A 105 6.41 23.57 11.19
N ALA A 106 6.82 23.03 12.34
CA ALA A 106 6.12 23.20 13.61
C ALA A 106 6.09 24.68 14.08
N LEU A 107 7.09 25.48 13.67
CA LEU A 107 7.16 26.93 13.86
C LEU A 107 6.42 27.72 12.77
N GLY A 108 5.66 27.05 11.90
CA GLY A 108 4.83 27.69 10.87
C GLY A 108 5.60 28.15 9.63
N ARG A 109 6.86 27.75 9.46
CA ARG A 109 7.62 28.04 8.22
C ARG A 109 7.11 27.15 7.09
N SER A 110 6.63 27.75 6.01
CA SER A 110 6.28 27.03 4.78
C SER A 110 7.53 26.52 4.05
N VAL A 111 7.38 25.45 3.28
CA VAL A 111 8.42 24.97 2.36
C VAL A 111 8.69 26.02 1.27
N ASP A 112 9.93 26.07 0.79
CA ASP A 112 10.35 27.02 -0.24
C ASP A 112 10.20 26.42 -1.64
N VAL A 113 10.42 25.10 -1.78
CA VAL A 113 10.37 24.35 -3.06
C VAL A 113 9.87 22.92 -2.84
N VAL A 114 9.15 22.38 -3.84
CA VAL A 114 8.69 20.99 -3.85
C VAL A 114 9.37 20.19 -4.96
N LEU A 115 9.89 19.00 -4.66
CA LEU A 115 10.46 18.08 -5.64
C LEU A 115 9.59 16.82 -5.75
N VAL A 116 9.13 16.49 -6.95
CA VAL A 116 8.26 15.33 -7.21
C VAL A 116 9.02 14.25 -7.98
N GLY A 117 9.00 13.01 -7.49
CA GLY A 117 9.60 11.87 -8.19
C GLY A 117 8.85 11.50 -9.48
N CYS A 118 9.58 11.22 -10.55
CA CYS A 118 9.01 10.62 -11.75
C CYS A 118 8.42 9.22 -11.47
N VAL A 119 7.54 8.74 -12.36
CA VAL A 119 6.90 7.42 -12.28
C VAL A 119 7.06 6.62 -13.56
N LYS A 120 6.79 5.30 -13.46
CA LYS A 120 6.86 4.40 -14.61
C LYS A 120 5.87 4.77 -15.70
N SER A 121 4.59 4.90 -15.35
CA SER A 121 3.50 5.17 -16.30
C SER A 121 3.64 6.56 -16.93
N LYS A 122 3.81 6.60 -18.25
CA LYS A 122 3.92 7.81 -19.07
C LYS A 122 2.99 7.73 -20.28
N LEU A 123 2.71 8.88 -20.90
CA LEU A 123 2.13 8.93 -22.25
C LEU A 123 3.04 8.22 -23.26
N SER A 124 2.47 7.76 -24.36
CA SER A 124 3.21 7.14 -25.47
C SER A 124 3.85 8.14 -26.43
N HIS A 125 3.70 9.43 -26.17
CA HIS A 125 4.22 10.52 -27.00
C HIS A 125 4.77 11.64 -26.11
N GLY A 126 5.61 12.51 -26.68
CA GLY A 126 6.13 13.68 -26.00
C GLY A 126 5.04 14.62 -25.49
N ALA A 127 5.32 15.24 -24.34
CA ALA A 127 4.46 16.22 -23.69
C ALA A 127 5.28 17.08 -22.72
N ALA A 128 4.67 18.12 -22.15
CA ALA A 128 5.24 18.81 -20.99
C ALA A 128 5.45 17.80 -19.85
N ALA A 129 6.55 17.94 -19.10
CA ALA A 129 6.93 16.97 -18.07
C ALA A 129 5.84 16.75 -17.02
N ARG A 130 5.07 17.78 -16.66
CA ARG A 130 3.92 17.68 -15.74
C ARG A 130 2.77 16.82 -16.27
N ASP A 131 2.64 16.70 -17.59
CA ASP A 131 1.57 15.99 -18.29
C ASP A 131 2.04 14.62 -18.83
N LEU A 132 3.36 14.41 -18.95
CA LEU A 132 3.94 13.16 -19.42
C LEU A 132 3.63 11.97 -18.51
N TYR A 133 3.59 12.18 -17.19
CA TYR A 133 3.38 11.12 -16.20
C TYR A 133 1.92 10.97 -15.81
N VAL A 134 1.37 9.76 -15.96
CA VAL A 134 -0.08 9.53 -15.92
C VAL A 134 -0.56 8.63 -14.78
N SER A 135 0.31 8.27 -13.84
CA SER A 135 -0.13 7.46 -12.69
C SER A 135 -0.91 8.29 -11.68
N ASP A 136 -1.91 7.69 -11.02
CA ASP A 136 -2.69 8.34 -9.97
C ASP A 136 -1.80 8.93 -8.86
N TYR A 137 -0.73 8.22 -8.52
CA TYR A 137 0.24 8.68 -7.54
C TYR A 137 0.91 9.98 -8.00
N PHE A 138 1.40 10.05 -9.24
CA PHE A 138 2.01 11.27 -9.77
C PHE A 138 1.03 12.44 -9.84
N VAL A 139 -0.21 12.20 -10.27
CA VAL A 139 -1.26 13.22 -10.28
C VAL A 139 -1.46 13.84 -8.90
N LYS A 140 -1.49 13.01 -7.84
CA LYS A 140 -1.60 13.49 -6.44
C LYS A 140 -0.37 14.29 -6.00
N MET A 141 0.85 13.85 -6.33
CA MET A 141 2.07 14.60 -6.01
C MET A 141 2.11 15.96 -6.72
N ARG A 142 1.72 15.98 -8.01
CA ARG A 142 1.61 17.21 -8.81
C ARG A 142 0.56 18.15 -8.22
N THR A 143 -0.62 17.64 -7.91
CA THR A 143 -1.72 18.44 -7.32
C THR A 143 -1.26 19.13 -6.04
N TYR A 144 -0.62 18.37 -5.13
CA TYR A 144 -0.03 18.93 -3.92
C TYR A 144 1.05 19.98 -4.22
N ALA A 145 1.96 19.71 -5.15
CA ALA A 145 3.03 20.63 -5.50
C ALA A 145 2.48 21.95 -6.10
N GLU A 146 1.46 21.87 -6.97
CA GLU A 146 0.77 23.03 -7.55
C GLU A 146 -0.01 23.81 -6.48
N ALA A 147 -0.73 23.11 -5.59
CA ALA A 147 -1.49 23.72 -4.49
C ALA A 147 -0.60 24.42 -3.46
N SER A 148 0.67 24.03 -3.34
CA SER A 148 1.63 24.69 -2.44
C SER A 148 1.92 26.15 -2.82
N GLY A 149 1.66 26.55 -4.07
CA GLY A 149 2.02 27.88 -4.59
C GLY A 149 3.52 28.15 -4.66
N ARG A 150 4.36 27.11 -4.47
CA ARG A 150 5.83 27.20 -4.51
C ARG A 150 6.38 26.71 -5.85
N PRO A 151 7.60 27.12 -6.24
CA PRO A 151 8.31 26.48 -7.34
C PRO A 151 8.40 24.97 -7.11
N TRP A 152 8.16 24.19 -8.16
CA TRP A 152 8.30 22.75 -8.09
C TRP A 152 8.97 22.18 -9.33
N PHE A 153 9.61 21.02 -9.16
CA PHE A 153 10.37 20.35 -10.21
C PHE A 153 10.17 18.83 -10.13
N ILE A 154 10.45 18.14 -11.24
CA ILE A 154 10.35 16.69 -11.34
C ILE A 154 11.75 16.08 -11.28
N LEU A 155 11.95 15.13 -10.37
CA LEU A 155 13.12 14.27 -10.29
C LEU A 155 13.00 13.13 -11.30
N SER A 156 13.65 13.30 -12.44
CA SER A 156 13.79 12.32 -13.51
C SER A 156 15.02 11.44 -13.30
N ALA A 157 14.85 10.12 -13.36
CA ALA A 157 15.99 9.18 -13.36
C ALA A 157 16.99 9.49 -14.49
N GLU A 158 16.50 9.99 -15.63
CA GLU A 158 17.29 10.22 -16.84
C GLU A 158 17.87 11.63 -16.91
N HIS A 159 17.01 12.62 -16.72
CA HIS A 159 17.35 14.02 -16.94
C HIS A 159 17.87 14.73 -15.68
N GLY A 160 17.67 14.14 -14.50
CA GLY A 160 17.99 14.76 -13.22
C GLY A 160 16.81 15.60 -12.74
N LEU A 161 16.96 16.92 -12.78
CA LEU A 161 15.90 17.89 -12.48
C LEU A 161 15.24 18.37 -13.77
N VAL A 162 13.91 18.41 -13.79
CA VAL A 162 13.10 18.85 -14.93
C VAL A 162 12.05 19.86 -14.46
N ARG A 163 11.82 20.93 -15.23
CA ARG A 163 10.74 21.89 -14.94
C ARG A 163 9.39 21.33 -15.41
N PRO A 164 8.28 21.71 -14.77
CA PRO A 164 6.94 21.23 -15.14
C PRO A 164 6.58 21.41 -16.62
N ASP A 165 7.04 22.52 -17.21
CA ASP A 165 6.74 22.91 -18.60
C ASP A 165 7.79 22.42 -19.62
N ASP A 166 8.87 21.76 -19.18
CA ASP A 166 9.87 21.24 -20.10
C ASP A 166 9.26 20.15 -20.97
N TRP A 167 9.50 20.21 -22.28
CA TRP A 167 9.08 19.15 -23.20
C TRP A 167 9.95 17.91 -23.03
N LEU A 168 9.32 16.75 -22.81
CA LEU A 168 10.00 15.47 -22.69
C LEU A 168 9.35 14.42 -23.59
N GLU A 169 10.19 13.60 -24.23
CA GLU A 169 9.78 12.35 -24.85
C GLU A 169 9.71 11.22 -23.80
N PRO A 170 8.87 10.18 -24.00
CA PRO A 170 8.82 9.04 -23.11
C PRO A 170 10.17 8.31 -23.07
N TYR A 171 10.58 7.92 -21.87
CA TYR A 171 11.87 7.27 -21.62
C TYR A 171 11.77 6.18 -20.55
N GLU A 172 12.71 5.24 -20.58
CA GLU A 172 12.81 4.11 -19.66
C GLU A 172 14.12 4.14 -18.89
N ARG A 173 14.10 4.76 -17.71
CA ARG A 173 15.18 4.69 -16.74
C ARG A 173 14.62 4.58 -15.34
N TYR A 174 15.16 3.62 -14.58
CA TYR A 174 14.77 3.39 -13.20
C TYR A 174 15.99 3.59 -12.29
N LEU A 175 16.01 4.72 -11.58
CA LEU A 175 17.13 5.11 -10.72
C LEU A 175 17.58 4.02 -9.71
N PRO A 176 16.67 3.24 -9.08
CA PRO A 176 17.06 2.18 -8.15
C PRO A 176 17.87 1.03 -8.77
N ASP A 177 17.78 0.81 -10.08
CA ASP A 177 18.56 -0.23 -10.77
C ASP A 177 20.00 0.21 -11.07
N THR A 178 20.32 1.49 -10.84
CA THR A 178 21.65 2.06 -11.11
C THR A 178 22.62 1.84 -9.95
N SER A 179 23.92 1.98 -10.23
CA SER A 179 24.97 1.82 -9.22
C SER A 179 24.87 2.89 -8.12
N ARG A 180 25.46 2.63 -6.96
CA ARG A 180 25.54 3.62 -5.88
C ARG A 180 26.28 4.89 -6.33
N GLU A 181 27.35 4.71 -7.11
CA GLU A 181 28.11 5.82 -7.68
C GLU A 181 27.27 6.64 -8.66
N TYR A 182 26.51 5.96 -9.53
CA TYR A 182 25.59 6.65 -10.44
C TYR A 182 24.57 7.48 -9.67
N ARG A 183 23.96 6.92 -8.62
CA ARG A 183 23.01 7.67 -7.77
C ARG A 183 23.64 8.87 -7.10
N ARG A 184 24.90 8.77 -6.65
CA ARG A 184 25.65 9.89 -6.09
C ARG A 184 25.85 11.00 -7.12
N LEU A 185 26.37 10.65 -8.30
CA LEU A 185 26.58 11.61 -9.40
C LEU A 185 25.26 12.22 -9.89
N TRP A 186 24.20 11.43 -9.94
CA TRP A 186 22.86 11.89 -10.27
C TRP A 186 22.35 12.90 -9.23
N GLY A 187 22.58 12.65 -7.93
CA GLY A 187 22.25 13.59 -6.85
C GLY A 187 23.02 14.90 -6.94
N ASP A 188 24.32 14.84 -7.23
CA ASP A 188 25.16 16.03 -7.44
C ASP A 188 24.64 16.86 -8.63
N LYS A 189 24.35 16.19 -9.76
CA LYS A 189 23.76 16.83 -10.95
C LYS A 189 22.43 17.52 -10.63
N VAL A 190 21.53 16.86 -9.89
CA VAL A 190 20.23 17.44 -9.49
C VAL A 190 20.44 18.70 -8.65
N ALA A 191 21.38 18.65 -7.70
CA ALA A 191 21.66 19.78 -6.82
C ALA A 191 22.24 20.98 -7.61
N GLU A 192 23.11 20.74 -8.59
CA GLU A 192 23.63 21.79 -9.50
C GLU A 192 22.51 22.39 -10.37
N GLN A 193 21.65 21.55 -10.95
CA GLN A 193 20.51 22.02 -11.75
C GLN A 193 19.54 22.85 -10.91
N LEU A 194 19.33 22.47 -9.65
CA LEU A 194 18.44 23.18 -8.74
C LEU A 194 19.03 24.53 -8.32
N GLU A 195 20.34 24.56 -8.02
CA GLU A 195 21.07 25.80 -7.71
C GLU A 195 21.10 26.75 -8.92
N HIS A 196 21.23 26.22 -10.13
CA HIS A 196 21.10 27.03 -11.35
C HIS A 196 19.69 27.62 -11.52
N ALA A 197 18.66 26.86 -11.15
CA ALA A 197 17.27 27.30 -11.31
C ALA A 197 16.80 28.30 -10.23
N LEU A 198 17.34 28.21 -9.02
CA LEU A 198 16.87 28.97 -7.85
C LEU A 198 17.89 29.95 -7.27
N GLY A 199 19.16 29.85 -7.68
CA GLY A 199 20.27 30.49 -6.98
C GLY A 199 20.73 29.66 -5.78
N SER A 200 21.38 30.34 -4.81
CA SER A 200 21.97 29.67 -3.65
C SER A 200 20.93 28.84 -2.88
N LEU A 201 21.30 27.60 -2.55
CA LEU A 201 20.44 26.67 -1.81
C LEU A 201 20.58 26.80 -0.28
N SER A 202 21.43 27.71 0.20
CA SER A 202 21.69 27.89 1.62
C SER A 202 20.43 28.33 2.38
N GLY A 203 19.98 27.51 3.33
CA GLY A 203 18.80 27.76 4.14
C GLY A 203 17.46 27.42 3.48
N VAL A 204 17.46 27.02 2.20
CA VAL A 204 16.23 26.64 1.46
C VAL A 204 15.65 25.35 2.04
N LEU A 205 14.35 25.36 2.36
CA LEU A 205 13.61 24.18 2.81
C LEU A 205 12.91 23.51 1.62
N ILE A 206 13.35 22.30 1.29
CA ILE A 206 12.90 21.53 0.12
C ILE A 206 12.08 20.33 0.60
N ASP A 207 10.84 20.22 0.14
CA ASP A 207 9.97 19.07 0.38
C ASP A 207 10.07 18.06 -0.76
N VAL A 208 10.48 16.84 -0.46
CA VAL A 208 10.78 15.82 -1.48
C VAL A 208 9.75 14.70 -1.44
N HIS A 209 8.95 14.65 -2.48
CA HIS A 209 7.90 13.67 -2.72
C HIS A 209 8.38 12.63 -3.73
N ALA A 210 9.28 11.74 -3.31
CA ALA A 210 9.83 10.70 -4.17
C ALA A 210 10.01 9.37 -3.42
N GLY A 211 10.32 8.31 -4.16
CA GLY A 211 10.70 7.02 -3.55
C GLY A 211 12.04 7.12 -2.82
N ALA A 212 12.25 6.27 -1.80
CA ALA A 212 13.42 6.34 -0.91
C ALA A 212 14.76 6.45 -1.65
N ALA A 213 14.95 5.68 -2.73
CA ALA A 213 16.18 5.72 -3.51
C ALA A 213 16.47 7.09 -4.17
N TYR A 214 15.44 7.87 -4.52
CA TYR A 214 15.60 9.23 -5.05
C TYR A 214 15.91 10.21 -3.91
N VAL A 215 15.16 10.11 -2.80
CA VAL A 215 15.35 10.95 -1.62
C VAL A 215 16.79 10.80 -1.10
N GLU A 216 17.22 9.57 -0.87
CA GLU A 216 18.58 9.25 -0.42
C GLU A 216 19.66 9.79 -1.37
N ALA A 217 19.41 9.74 -2.68
CA ALA A 217 20.37 10.19 -3.68
C ALA A 217 20.53 11.72 -3.69
N VAL A 218 19.44 12.49 -3.55
CA VAL A 218 19.52 13.97 -3.52
C VAL A 218 19.88 14.54 -2.15
N GLU A 219 19.51 13.86 -1.06
CA GLU A 219 19.57 14.40 0.31
C GLU A 219 20.98 14.86 0.69
N GLN A 220 22.01 14.06 0.37
CA GLN A 220 23.39 14.41 0.70
C GLN A 220 23.91 15.60 -0.13
N ALA A 221 23.62 15.63 -1.43
CA ALA A 221 24.09 16.68 -2.34
C ALA A 221 23.45 18.04 -2.03
N LEU A 222 22.16 18.04 -1.69
CA LEU A 222 21.42 19.25 -1.30
C LEU A 222 21.89 19.79 0.06
N ARG A 223 22.10 18.91 1.05
CA ARG A 223 22.61 19.32 2.37
C ARG A 223 24.00 19.92 2.32
N THR A 224 24.88 19.39 1.46
CA THR A 224 26.24 19.93 1.29
C THR A 224 26.20 21.37 0.76
N ARG A 225 25.14 21.77 0.06
CA ARG A 225 24.90 23.13 -0.42
C ARG A 225 24.07 24.00 0.56
N GLY A 226 23.87 23.52 1.79
CA GLY A 226 23.18 24.26 2.85
C GLY A 226 21.65 24.16 2.82
N ALA A 227 21.05 23.35 1.95
CA ALA A 227 19.62 23.14 1.93
C ALA A 227 19.14 22.22 3.06
N GLN A 228 17.88 22.38 3.46
CA GLN A 228 17.19 21.49 4.37
C GLN A 228 16.22 20.61 3.57
N VAL A 229 16.31 19.29 3.76
CA VAL A 229 15.48 18.32 3.03
C VAL A 229 14.45 17.73 3.98
N LEU A 230 13.19 17.84 3.58
CA LEU A 230 12.02 17.24 4.21
C LEU A 230 11.52 16.09 3.34
N ASP A 231 11.18 14.97 3.97
CA ASP A 231 10.43 13.86 3.35
C ASP A 231 9.24 13.57 4.25
N GLN A 232 8.10 14.21 3.98
CA GLN A 232 6.87 14.05 4.76
C GLN A 232 6.30 12.63 4.68
N LEU A 233 6.75 11.86 3.69
CA LEU A 233 6.22 10.54 3.37
C LEU A 233 7.18 9.41 3.79
N LYS A 234 8.21 9.74 4.56
CA LYS A 234 9.24 8.80 5.01
C LYS A 234 8.64 7.67 5.83
N GLY A 235 8.94 6.43 5.45
CA GLY A 235 8.48 5.23 6.15
C GLY A 235 6.99 4.91 5.98
N LEU A 236 6.22 5.75 5.28
CA LEU A 236 4.83 5.43 4.96
C LEU A 236 4.78 4.37 3.84
N SER A 237 3.90 3.38 4.02
CA SER A 237 3.56 2.45 2.94
C SER A 237 2.91 3.21 1.78
N PHE A 238 2.96 2.65 0.57
CA PHE A 238 2.42 3.29 -0.62
C PHE A 238 0.96 3.77 -0.45
N GLY A 239 0.09 2.94 0.13
CA GLY A 239 -1.30 3.33 0.44
C GLY A 239 -1.40 4.48 1.45
N ARG A 240 -0.55 4.50 2.50
CA ARG A 240 -0.51 5.61 3.47
C ARG A 240 0.03 6.91 2.85
N ARG A 241 0.92 6.83 1.85
CA ARG A 241 1.39 8.00 1.09
C ARG A 241 0.25 8.62 0.28
N LEU A 242 -0.60 7.79 -0.34
CA LEU A 242 -1.80 8.26 -1.05
C LEU A 242 -2.80 8.92 -0.09
N SER A 243 -3.09 8.28 1.05
CA SER A 243 -3.94 8.83 2.12
C SER A 243 -3.43 10.18 2.63
N TRP A 244 -2.11 10.34 2.77
CA TRP A 244 -1.51 11.61 3.17
C TRP A 244 -1.86 12.76 2.22
N TYR A 245 -1.86 12.55 0.90
CA TYR A 245 -2.25 13.59 -0.05
C TYR A 245 -3.72 13.96 0.08
N LEU A 246 -4.63 13.00 0.32
CA LEU A 246 -6.05 13.30 0.54
C LEU A 246 -6.29 14.18 1.76
N LYS A 247 -5.56 13.93 2.85
CA LYS A 247 -5.64 14.72 4.08
C LYS A 247 -5.12 16.14 3.89
N ASN A 248 -4.10 16.32 3.03
CA ASN A 248 -3.50 17.63 2.76
C ASN A 248 -4.22 18.40 1.64
N ASP A 249 -4.92 17.72 0.72
CA ASP A 249 -5.87 18.32 -0.23
C ASP A 249 -7.05 19.00 0.49
N ALA A 250 -7.34 18.60 1.74
CA ALA A 250 -8.47 19.10 2.52
C ALA A 250 -8.35 20.58 2.94
N VAL A 251 -7.19 21.22 2.74
CA VAL A 251 -7.06 22.69 2.87
C VAL A 251 -7.71 23.43 1.68
N GLY A 252 -8.00 22.72 0.58
CA GLY A 252 -8.74 23.18 -0.60
C GLY A 252 -10.04 22.41 -0.91
N GLY A 253 -10.53 21.59 0.05
CA GLY A 253 -11.79 20.85 -0.04
C GLY A 253 -11.74 19.57 -0.90
N SER A 254 -11.89 18.38 -0.30
CA SER A 254 -12.19 17.18 -1.10
C SER A 254 -12.95 16.08 -0.33
N SER A 255 -13.89 15.47 -1.04
CA SER A 255 -14.94 14.56 -0.57
C SER A 255 -14.42 13.32 0.18
N GLY A 256 -13.20 12.84 -0.08
CA GLY A 256 -12.67 11.59 0.46
C GLY A 256 -12.41 11.59 1.98
N THR A 257 -11.83 12.66 2.52
CA THR A 257 -11.59 12.81 3.98
C THR A 257 -12.91 12.90 4.74
N THR A 258 -13.90 13.59 4.16
CA THR A 258 -15.27 13.66 4.67
C THR A 258 -15.89 12.25 4.71
N VAL A 259 -15.79 11.48 3.63
CA VAL A 259 -16.31 10.11 3.57
C VAL A 259 -15.64 9.20 4.60
N ILE A 260 -14.32 9.28 4.79
CA ILE A 260 -13.63 8.49 5.83
C ILE A 260 -14.15 8.87 7.22
N SER A 261 -14.24 10.16 7.53
CA SER A 261 -14.74 10.63 8.83
C SER A 261 -16.18 10.16 9.09
N GLN A 262 -17.05 10.21 8.08
CA GLN A 262 -18.42 9.72 8.17
C GLN A 262 -18.48 8.20 8.36
N LEU A 263 -17.66 7.43 7.64
CA LEU A 263 -17.61 5.97 7.78
C LEU A 263 -17.03 5.52 9.12
N GLN A 264 -16.26 6.38 9.80
CA GLN A 264 -15.68 6.16 11.13
C GLN A 264 -16.58 6.65 12.28
N ASP A 265 -17.63 7.42 12.00
CA ASP A 265 -18.51 7.97 13.01
C ASP A 265 -19.56 6.94 13.46
N GLY A 266 -19.15 6.06 14.38
CA GLY A 266 -19.98 4.99 14.90
C GLY A 266 -21.30 5.45 15.56
N GLU A 267 -21.41 6.72 15.97
CA GLU A 267 -22.67 7.26 16.52
C GLU A 267 -23.77 7.35 15.47
N THR A 268 -23.40 7.44 14.19
CA THR A 268 -24.34 7.46 13.05
C THR A 268 -24.73 6.06 12.56
N ALA A 269 -24.13 5.00 13.13
CA ALA A 269 -24.38 3.63 12.70
C ALA A 269 -25.82 3.17 13.00
N THR A 270 -26.55 2.88 11.94
CA THR A 270 -27.99 2.62 12.01
C THR A 270 -28.28 1.12 12.18
N PRO A 271 -29.25 0.71 13.03
CA PRO A 271 -29.72 -0.66 13.10
C PRO A 271 -30.24 -1.20 11.77
N LEU A 272 -30.06 -2.49 11.52
CA LEU A 272 -30.49 -3.12 10.27
C LEU A 272 -32.01 -3.11 10.07
N ALA A 273 -32.78 -3.14 11.16
CA ALA A 273 -34.24 -3.05 11.10
C ALA A 273 -34.69 -1.72 10.49
N ASP A 274 -34.04 -0.62 10.87
CA ASP A 274 -34.39 0.73 10.42
C ASP A 274 -34.01 0.93 8.95
N ILE A 275 -32.85 0.40 8.53
CA ILE A 275 -32.45 0.37 7.12
C ILE A 275 -33.51 -0.33 6.27
N ILE A 276 -33.97 -1.51 6.69
CA ILE A 276 -34.99 -2.28 5.96
C ILE A 276 -36.33 -1.54 5.95
N ALA A 277 -36.74 -0.98 7.09
CA ALA A 277 -37.99 -0.23 7.23
C ALA A 277 -38.04 1.00 6.29
N GLY A 278 -36.89 1.63 6.03
CA GLY A 278 -36.76 2.74 5.08
C GLY A 278 -36.98 2.38 3.60
N GLY A 279 -37.11 1.09 3.25
CA GLY A 279 -37.48 0.64 1.89
C GLY A 279 -36.47 0.98 0.78
N GLY A 280 -35.25 1.39 1.16
CA GLY A 280 -34.20 1.84 0.26
C GLY A 280 -34.34 3.29 -0.22
N THR A 281 -35.19 4.09 0.43
CA THR A 281 -35.23 5.56 0.22
C THR A 281 -33.81 6.11 0.43
N ASP A 282 -33.33 6.94 -0.50
CA ASP A 282 -31.96 7.51 -0.56
C ASP A 282 -30.78 6.53 -0.68
N LEU A 283 -31.03 5.21 -0.66
CA LEU A 283 -30.00 4.17 -0.76
C LEU A 283 -29.98 3.47 -2.13
N ARG A 284 -30.87 3.85 -3.06
CA ARG A 284 -30.90 3.34 -4.44
C ARG A 284 -29.89 4.03 -5.36
N VAL A 285 -28.76 4.39 -4.80
CA VAL A 285 -27.64 5.06 -5.47
C VAL A 285 -26.33 4.34 -5.13
N PRO A 286 -25.26 4.57 -5.90
CA PRO A 286 -23.91 4.15 -5.53
C PRO A 286 -23.43 4.80 -4.24
N GLY A 287 -22.39 4.22 -3.63
CA GLY A 287 -21.76 4.79 -2.44
C GLY A 287 -20.98 3.77 -1.63
N MET A 288 -20.44 4.23 -0.50
CA MET A 288 -19.71 3.38 0.44
C MET A 288 -20.52 3.06 1.68
N TYR A 289 -20.12 1.99 2.35
CA TYR A 289 -20.71 1.61 3.62
C TYR A 289 -19.69 0.99 4.56
N SER A 290 -19.93 1.17 5.86
CA SER A 290 -19.16 0.54 6.93
C SER A 290 -20.08 -0.20 7.91
N TRP A 291 -19.62 -1.35 8.39
CA TRP A 291 -20.33 -2.23 9.32
C TRP A 291 -19.67 -2.18 10.68
N TRP A 292 -20.53 -2.03 11.68
CA TRP A 292 -20.17 -1.83 13.07
C TRP A 292 -20.74 -2.95 13.92
N ILE A 293 -20.01 -3.33 14.96
CA ILE A 293 -20.38 -4.37 15.90
C ILE A 293 -20.43 -3.81 17.32
N ASP A 294 -21.37 -4.30 18.12
CA ASP A 294 -21.44 -4.04 19.56
C ASP A 294 -20.45 -4.91 20.37
N ASP A 295 -20.43 -4.73 21.68
CA ASP A 295 -19.53 -5.46 22.59
C ASP A 295 -19.77 -6.97 22.55
N ALA A 296 -21.04 -7.39 22.65
CA ALA A 296 -21.41 -8.80 22.69
C ALA A 296 -21.04 -9.51 21.38
N GLY A 297 -21.30 -8.88 20.24
CA GLY A 297 -20.91 -9.41 18.94
C GLY A 297 -19.39 -9.48 18.78
N ALA A 298 -18.65 -8.46 19.25
CA ALA A 298 -17.19 -8.47 19.19
C ALA A 298 -16.60 -9.64 20.02
N ASP A 299 -17.19 -9.94 21.17
CA ASP A 299 -16.81 -11.07 22.00
C ASP A 299 -17.10 -12.41 21.30
N ASP A 300 -18.26 -12.55 20.67
CA ASP A 300 -18.61 -13.73 19.87
C ASP A 300 -17.60 -13.97 18.74
N LEU A 301 -17.28 -12.91 17.98
CA LEU A 301 -16.30 -13.00 16.90
C LEU A 301 -14.90 -13.30 17.43
N THR A 302 -14.51 -12.74 18.57
CA THR A 302 -13.22 -13.00 19.20
C THR A 302 -13.07 -14.48 19.56
N ARG A 303 -14.11 -15.10 20.14
CA ARG A 303 -14.08 -16.54 20.50
C ARG A 303 -13.94 -17.44 19.29
N GLY A 304 -14.69 -17.18 18.22
CA GLY A 304 -14.59 -17.98 16.99
C GLY A 304 -13.31 -17.77 16.20
N LEU A 305 -12.77 -16.54 16.20
CA LEU A 305 -11.59 -16.20 15.42
C LEU A 305 -10.28 -16.55 16.12
N GLY A 306 -10.28 -16.63 17.45
CA GLY A 306 -9.05 -16.81 18.25
C GLY A 306 -8.15 -15.58 18.30
N HIS A 307 -8.63 -14.45 17.80
CA HIS A 307 -7.95 -13.16 17.82
C HIS A 307 -8.95 -12.09 18.31
N ARG A 308 -8.48 -11.15 19.13
CA ARG A 308 -9.31 -10.07 19.66
C ARG A 308 -9.88 -9.21 18.54
N ILE A 309 -11.20 -9.09 18.51
CA ILE A 309 -11.97 -8.09 17.77
C ILE A 309 -12.41 -7.02 18.76
N GLN A 310 -12.17 -5.75 18.43
CA GLN A 310 -12.70 -4.65 19.22
C GLN A 310 -14.14 -4.36 18.77
N PRO A 311 -15.02 -3.91 19.70
CA PRO A 311 -16.27 -3.27 19.33
C PRO A 311 -16.02 -2.11 18.38
N GLY A 312 -16.94 -1.87 17.44
CA GLY A 312 -16.83 -0.82 16.44
C GLY A 312 -16.70 -1.32 15.01
N LEU A 313 -15.93 -0.60 14.18
CA LEU A 313 -15.78 -0.87 12.75
C LEU A 313 -15.13 -2.24 12.47
N ILE A 314 -15.86 -3.14 11.79
CA ILE A 314 -15.38 -4.49 11.47
C ILE A 314 -15.21 -4.76 9.97
N TYR A 315 -15.97 -4.07 9.12
CA TYR A 315 -15.95 -4.28 7.68
C TYR A 315 -16.37 -3.02 6.93
N ALA A 316 -15.83 -2.78 5.74
CA ALA A 316 -16.28 -1.70 4.86
C ALA A 316 -16.25 -2.14 3.39
N GLY A 317 -17.03 -1.48 2.54
CA GLY A 317 -17.04 -1.77 1.12
C GLY A 317 -17.73 -0.71 0.26
N LEU A 318 -17.61 -0.90 -1.05
CA LEU A 318 -18.22 -0.07 -2.08
C LEU A 318 -19.42 -0.76 -2.74
N ALA A 319 -20.42 0.04 -3.12
CA ALA A 319 -21.54 -0.32 -3.97
C ALA A 319 -21.56 0.59 -5.21
N GLY A 320 -21.76 0.00 -6.39
CA GLY A 320 -21.82 0.73 -7.65
C GLY A 320 -20.50 0.82 -8.44
N ALA A 321 -19.42 0.24 -7.92
CA ALA A 321 -18.09 0.19 -8.57
C ALA A 321 -18.10 -0.21 -10.06
N THR A 322 -17.30 0.44 -10.88
CA THR A 322 -17.07 0.13 -12.29
C THR A 322 -16.56 -1.31 -12.45
N ARG A 323 -17.18 -2.06 -13.36
CA ARG A 323 -16.81 -3.46 -13.61
C ARG A 323 -15.49 -3.52 -14.39
N SER A 324 -14.77 -4.63 -14.24
CA SER A 324 -13.63 -4.98 -15.10
C SER A 324 -14.09 -5.01 -16.57
N GLY A 325 -13.76 -3.95 -17.31
CA GLY A 325 -14.28 -3.68 -18.66
C GLY A 325 -14.85 -2.27 -18.88
N GLY A 326 -14.90 -1.42 -17.84
CA GLY A 326 -15.28 0.00 -17.96
C GLY A 326 -16.79 0.27 -17.92
N ALA A 327 -17.63 -0.77 -17.81
CA ALA A 327 -19.06 -0.59 -17.68
C ALA A 327 -19.46 -0.27 -16.23
N ALA A 328 -20.26 0.79 -16.06
CA ALA A 328 -20.85 1.14 -14.76
C ALA A 328 -21.60 -0.06 -14.16
N SER A 329 -21.46 -0.28 -12.86
CA SER A 329 -22.26 -1.28 -12.14
C SER A 329 -23.62 -0.69 -11.80
N SER A 330 -24.67 -1.47 -12.00
CA SER A 330 -26.03 -1.13 -11.59
C SER A 330 -26.28 -1.38 -10.10
N ASN A 331 -25.26 -1.80 -9.34
CA ASN A 331 -25.41 -2.10 -7.92
C ASN A 331 -25.51 -0.82 -7.09
N THR A 332 -26.40 -0.82 -6.10
CA THR A 332 -26.68 0.34 -5.24
C THR A 332 -26.37 -0.02 -3.79
N LEU A 333 -26.28 0.97 -2.90
CA LEU A 333 -26.17 0.74 -1.46
C LEU A 333 -27.27 -0.19 -0.96
N TRP A 334 -28.51 0.05 -1.36
CA TRP A 334 -29.67 -0.81 -1.05
C TRP A 334 -29.48 -2.24 -1.55
N GLY A 335 -29.11 -2.41 -2.83
CA GLY A 335 -28.87 -3.74 -3.40
C GLY A 335 -27.77 -4.50 -2.66
N ARG A 336 -26.67 -3.82 -2.34
CA ARG A 336 -25.53 -4.41 -1.64
C ARG A 336 -25.82 -4.74 -0.19
N ILE A 337 -26.40 -3.82 0.57
CA ILE A 337 -26.67 -3.98 2.00
C ILE A 337 -27.88 -4.90 2.20
N ALA A 338 -29.06 -4.49 1.73
CA ALA A 338 -30.30 -5.18 2.03
C ALA A 338 -30.49 -6.49 1.26
N THR A 339 -30.05 -6.56 0.00
CA THR A 339 -30.28 -7.75 -0.83
C THR A 339 -29.12 -8.74 -0.79
N MET A 340 -27.87 -8.27 -0.83
CA MET A 340 -26.70 -9.17 -0.81
C MET A 340 -26.26 -9.51 0.62
N HIS A 341 -25.92 -8.52 1.45
CA HIS A 341 -25.38 -8.78 2.79
C HIS A 341 -26.44 -9.27 3.79
N LEU A 342 -27.64 -8.69 3.77
CA LEU A 342 -28.79 -9.16 4.55
C LEU A 342 -29.60 -10.24 3.82
N GLY A 343 -29.19 -10.61 2.60
CA GLY A 343 -29.70 -11.78 1.90
C GLY A 343 -29.41 -13.08 2.67
N LYS A 344 -30.08 -14.17 2.28
CA LYS A 344 -30.09 -15.43 3.06
C LYS A 344 -28.92 -16.39 2.79
N ARG A 345 -27.92 -15.99 1.99
CA ARG A 345 -26.86 -16.90 1.53
C ARG A 345 -25.48 -16.24 1.59
N HIS A 346 -24.56 -16.87 2.32
CA HIS A 346 -23.19 -16.42 2.49
C HIS A 346 -22.35 -16.49 1.21
N GLU A 347 -22.71 -17.35 0.25
CA GLU A 347 -22.05 -17.48 -1.06
C GLU A 347 -22.01 -16.15 -1.82
N PHE A 348 -23.03 -15.30 -1.65
CA PHE A 348 -23.18 -14.03 -2.37
C PHE A 348 -22.70 -12.81 -1.56
N SER A 349 -22.13 -13.03 -0.37
CA SER A 349 -21.74 -11.97 0.54
C SER A 349 -20.43 -12.31 1.26
N THR A 350 -19.36 -11.59 0.91
CA THR A 350 -18.05 -11.76 1.55
C THR A 350 -18.08 -11.46 3.05
N LEU A 351 -18.91 -10.49 3.48
CA LEU A 351 -19.18 -10.22 4.88
C LEU A 351 -19.85 -11.41 5.58
N ARG A 352 -20.99 -11.91 5.05
CA ARG A 352 -21.69 -13.06 5.62
C ARG A 352 -20.78 -14.28 5.69
N ARG A 353 -20.01 -14.53 4.64
CA ARG A 353 -19.07 -15.64 4.62
C ARG A 353 -18.03 -15.51 5.73
N SER A 354 -17.55 -14.29 6.00
CA SER A 354 -16.59 -14.04 7.07
C SER A 354 -17.22 -14.26 8.45
N LEU A 355 -18.36 -13.60 8.72
CA LEU A 355 -19.08 -13.71 10.00
C LEU A 355 -19.55 -15.14 10.27
N GLY A 356 -20.22 -15.76 9.29
CA GLY A 356 -20.74 -17.12 9.40
C GLY A 356 -19.63 -18.15 9.64
N SER A 357 -18.46 -17.99 9.01
CA SER A 357 -17.32 -18.90 9.26
C SER A 357 -16.78 -18.76 10.68
N ILE A 358 -16.75 -17.54 11.23
CA ILE A 358 -16.29 -17.29 12.60
C ILE A 358 -17.30 -17.86 13.61
N LEU A 359 -18.59 -17.61 13.41
CA LEU A 359 -19.64 -18.08 14.33
C LEU A 359 -19.81 -19.59 14.29
N ALA A 360 -19.72 -20.21 13.10
CA ALA A 360 -19.73 -21.66 12.98
C ALA A 360 -18.58 -22.30 13.77
N GLU A 361 -17.37 -21.75 13.68
CA GLU A 361 -16.23 -22.18 14.51
C GLU A 361 -16.52 -21.98 16.00
N SER A 362 -17.02 -20.81 16.41
CA SER A 362 -17.30 -20.51 17.82
C SER A 362 -18.33 -21.45 18.44
N HIS A 363 -19.29 -21.94 17.65
CA HIS A 363 -20.36 -22.81 18.13
C HIS A 363 -20.10 -24.29 17.86
N GLY A 364 -18.96 -24.65 17.26
CA GLY A 364 -18.66 -26.03 16.88
C GLY A 364 -19.62 -26.59 15.82
N GLN A 365 -20.19 -25.73 14.98
CA GLN A 365 -21.13 -26.13 13.93
C GLN A 365 -20.38 -26.64 12.70
N PRO A 366 -20.89 -27.66 11.99
CA PRO A 366 -20.22 -28.19 10.81
C PRO A 366 -20.32 -27.27 9.59
N THR A 367 -21.34 -26.42 9.53
CA THR A 367 -21.62 -25.49 8.42
C THR A 367 -22.18 -24.17 8.94
N ILE A 368 -22.26 -23.16 8.07
CA ILE A 368 -22.85 -21.86 8.40
C ILE A 368 -24.38 -22.00 8.50
N ASP A 369 -24.95 -21.80 9.69
CA ASP A 369 -26.40 -21.66 9.86
C ASP A 369 -26.85 -20.26 9.43
N GLU A 370 -27.44 -20.14 8.24
CA GLU A 370 -27.93 -18.88 7.68
C GLU A 370 -29.02 -18.20 8.53
N LYS A 371 -29.87 -18.97 9.20
CA LYS A 371 -30.95 -18.41 10.03
C LYS A 371 -30.38 -17.85 11.32
N GLN A 372 -29.44 -18.58 11.94
CA GLN A 372 -28.73 -18.09 13.12
C GLN A 372 -27.87 -16.87 12.78
N LEU A 373 -27.10 -16.92 11.70
CA LEU A 373 -26.29 -15.79 11.23
C LEU A 373 -27.14 -14.55 10.98
N THR A 374 -28.29 -14.70 10.32
CA THR A 374 -29.19 -13.56 10.07
C THR A 374 -29.69 -12.95 11.39
N ARG A 375 -30.17 -13.78 12.34
CA ARG A 375 -30.60 -13.29 13.66
C ARG A 375 -29.46 -12.58 14.39
N TRP A 376 -28.27 -13.16 14.37
CA TRP A 376 -27.08 -12.60 14.99
C TRP A 376 -26.69 -11.25 14.37
N MET A 377 -26.70 -11.14 13.03
CA MET A 377 -26.41 -9.88 12.34
C MET A 377 -27.41 -8.80 12.75
N HIS A 378 -28.71 -9.11 12.82
CA HIS A 378 -29.75 -8.18 13.26
C HIS A 378 -29.60 -7.74 14.71
N ALA A 379 -29.07 -8.60 15.58
CA ALA A 379 -28.87 -8.28 16.99
C ALA A 379 -27.64 -7.39 17.22
N HIS A 380 -26.53 -7.67 16.53
CA HIS A 380 -25.22 -7.11 16.88
C HIS A 380 -24.65 -6.10 15.89
N LEU A 381 -25.19 -6.04 14.66
CA LEU A 381 -24.62 -5.18 13.63
C LEU A 381 -25.43 -3.91 13.39
N ARG A 382 -24.67 -2.85 13.11
CA ARG A 382 -25.15 -1.57 12.59
C ARG A 382 -24.40 -1.24 11.32
N VAL A 383 -24.98 -0.37 10.48
CA VAL A 383 -24.38 0.03 9.21
C VAL A 383 -24.46 1.54 9.01
N ILE A 384 -23.40 2.12 8.46
CA ILE A 384 -23.36 3.50 7.98
C ILE A 384 -23.32 3.46 6.46
N PRO A 385 -24.40 3.81 5.75
CA PRO A 385 -24.37 4.00 4.30
C PRO A 385 -24.10 5.48 3.94
N ILE A 386 -23.15 5.73 3.05
CA ILE A 386 -22.81 7.06 2.54
C ILE A 386 -23.07 7.10 1.03
N PRO A 387 -24.21 7.68 0.60
CA PRO A 387 -24.53 7.94 -0.80
C PRO A 387 -23.48 8.84 -1.47
N ILE A 388 -22.97 8.44 -2.62
CA ILE A 388 -21.96 9.21 -3.35
C ILE A 388 -22.29 9.15 -4.85
N ALA A 389 -22.47 10.33 -5.45
CA ALA A 389 -22.91 10.47 -6.84
C ALA A 389 -21.79 10.22 -7.87
N ASP A 390 -20.53 10.55 -7.52
CA ASP A 390 -19.36 10.34 -8.38
C ASP A 390 -18.62 9.04 -8.03
N VAL A 391 -18.94 7.99 -8.77
CA VAL A 391 -18.42 6.63 -8.54
C VAL A 391 -17.01 6.43 -9.08
N ASP A 392 -16.65 7.14 -10.16
CA ASP A 392 -15.33 7.02 -10.79
C ASP A 392 -14.23 7.52 -9.86
N THR A 393 -14.54 8.55 -9.08
CA THR A 393 -13.67 9.01 -7.99
C THR A 393 -13.60 7.98 -6.86
N LEU A 394 -14.72 7.36 -6.48
CA LEU A 394 -14.76 6.37 -5.40
C LEU A 394 -14.01 5.07 -5.70
N ASP A 395 -14.09 4.56 -6.93
CA ASP A 395 -13.37 3.34 -7.32
C ASP A 395 -11.86 3.50 -7.16
N ARG A 396 -11.35 4.68 -7.54
CA ARG A 396 -9.94 5.04 -7.37
C ARG A 396 -9.57 5.16 -5.90
N LEU A 397 -10.50 5.61 -5.06
CA LEU A 397 -10.27 5.82 -3.62
C LEU A 397 -10.58 4.59 -2.75
N GLU A 398 -11.29 3.56 -3.23
CA GLU A 398 -11.73 2.43 -2.37
C GLU A 398 -10.56 1.75 -1.66
N SER A 399 -9.46 1.48 -2.39
CA SER A 399 -8.27 0.85 -1.80
C SER A 399 -7.59 1.76 -0.77
N GLU A 400 -7.66 3.08 -0.97
CA GLU A 400 -7.09 4.08 -0.07
C GLU A 400 -7.94 4.20 1.20
N ILE A 401 -9.27 4.27 1.06
CA ILE A 401 -10.23 4.31 2.16
C ILE A 401 -10.12 3.03 3.01
N LEU A 402 -10.08 1.85 2.39
CA LEU A 402 -9.91 0.59 3.12
C LEU A 402 -8.55 0.48 3.82
N THR A 403 -7.51 1.10 3.27
CA THR A 403 -6.18 1.15 3.93
C THR A 403 -6.20 2.03 5.17
N GLU A 404 -6.94 3.15 5.14
CA GLU A 404 -7.07 4.06 6.29
C GLU A 404 -7.99 3.49 7.36
N LEU A 405 -9.16 2.96 6.96
CA LEU A 405 -10.12 2.35 7.87
C LEU A 405 -9.58 1.06 8.52
N ASP A 406 -8.69 0.33 7.81
CA ASP A 406 -8.09 -0.96 8.18
C ASP A 406 -9.06 -1.97 8.86
N PRO A 407 -10.30 -2.18 8.34
CA PRO A 407 -11.29 -2.99 9.03
C PRO A 407 -10.82 -4.45 9.17
N PRO A 408 -10.98 -5.08 10.34
CA PRO A 408 -10.37 -6.39 10.64
C PRO A 408 -10.88 -7.54 9.74
N LEU A 409 -12.11 -7.46 9.24
CA LEU A 409 -12.72 -8.55 8.46
C LEU A 409 -12.60 -8.39 6.93
N ASN A 410 -12.08 -7.26 6.43
CA ASN A 410 -11.72 -7.16 5.02
C ASN A 410 -10.48 -8.01 4.73
N LEU A 411 -10.50 -8.75 3.61
CA LEU A 411 -9.37 -9.58 3.16
C LEU A 411 -8.79 -9.11 1.82
N ALA A 412 -9.59 -8.42 1.01
CA ALA A 412 -9.15 -7.81 -0.23
C ALA A 412 -8.75 -6.34 0.02
N LYS A 413 -7.78 -5.84 -0.75
CA LYS A 413 -7.32 -4.43 -0.72
C LYS A 413 -6.78 -3.94 0.63
N VAL A 414 -6.47 -4.85 1.57
CA VAL A 414 -5.88 -4.54 2.88
C VAL A 414 -4.68 -5.44 3.18
N PRO A 415 -3.74 -5.01 4.05
CA PRO A 415 -2.58 -5.82 4.42
C PRO A 415 -2.95 -7.14 5.10
N LYS A 416 -2.13 -8.18 4.89
CA LYS A 416 -2.29 -9.47 5.58
C LYS A 416 -1.79 -9.35 7.02
N THR A 417 -2.66 -9.68 7.98
CA THR A 417 -2.36 -9.77 9.41
C THR A 417 -2.61 -11.20 9.90
N PRO A 418 -2.07 -11.62 11.07
CA PRO A 418 -2.36 -12.94 11.64
C PRO A 418 -3.87 -13.21 11.76
N LEU A 419 -4.62 -12.20 12.20
CA LEU A 419 -6.08 -12.22 12.27
C LEU A 419 -6.73 -12.51 10.90
N ARG A 420 -6.33 -11.77 9.86
CA ARG A 420 -6.87 -11.96 8.48
C ARG A 420 -6.44 -13.27 7.84
N GLN A 421 -5.27 -13.78 8.21
CA GLN A 421 -4.82 -15.12 7.81
C GLN A 421 -5.72 -16.19 8.43
N GLN A 422 -6.00 -16.08 9.74
CA GLN A 422 -6.91 -17.00 10.42
C GLN A 422 -8.32 -16.91 9.86
N LEU A 423 -8.83 -15.71 9.58
CA LEU A 423 -10.11 -15.53 8.89
C LEU A 423 -10.13 -16.20 7.51
N SER A 424 -9.03 -16.13 6.76
CA SER A 424 -8.91 -16.79 5.46
C SER A 424 -8.99 -18.32 5.59
N VAL A 425 -8.41 -18.90 6.65
CA VAL A 425 -8.52 -20.33 6.98
C VAL A 425 -9.96 -20.71 7.30
N LEU A 426 -10.63 -19.98 8.19
CA LEU A 426 -12.03 -20.24 8.55
C LEU A 426 -12.95 -20.13 7.34
N ARG A 427 -12.78 -19.10 6.49
CA ARG A 427 -13.55 -18.94 5.24
C ARG A 427 -13.34 -20.08 4.24
N LYS A 428 -12.20 -20.76 4.28
CA LYS A 428 -11.92 -21.95 3.45
C LYS A 428 -12.58 -23.19 4.05
N LYS A 429 -12.59 -23.32 5.37
CA LYS A 429 -13.22 -24.43 6.10
C LYS A 429 -14.74 -24.43 5.93
N TYR A 430 -15.39 -23.27 6.07
CA TYR A 430 -16.85 -23.17 6.13
C TYR A 430 -17.51 -22.56 4.89
N GLY A 431 -16.73 -21.93 4.00
CA GLY A 431 -17.27 -21.24 2.82
C GLY A 431 -17.25 -22.07 1.53
N SER A 432 -17.03 -23.38 1.62
CA SER A 432 -16.98 -24.33 0.51
C SER A 432 -17.91 -25.50 0.79
N THR A 433 -19.22 -25.21 0.81
CA THR A 433 -20.28 -26.21 0.81
C THR A 433 -21.21 -25.93 -0.34
#